data_AF-A0A2R6NEB2-F1
#
_entry.id   AF-A0A2R6NEB2-F1
#
_cell.length_a   1.000
_cell.length_b   1.000
_cell.length_c   1.000
_cell.angle_alpha   90.00
_cell.angle_beta   90.00
_cell.angle_gamma   90.00
#
_symmetry.space_group_name_H-M   'P 1'
#
loop_
_entity.id
_entity.type
_entity.pdbx_description
1 polymer ?
#
loop_
_entity_poly.entity_id
_entity_poly.type
_entity_poly.pdbx_seq_one_letter_code
_entity_poly.pdbx_strand_id
1 'polypeptide(L)'
;MIANDLFSYAQEKSVNNDGKNIVRILQEQEKLSYIQAVDRVKLIMREKEQEYMSAAICCLEDHELGKDSDVRRWIAALPYVMTGNVMWSQQTARYKVKSMPEGILFPSITYPMEEMPADGAGEDNAIRINE
;
A
#
# COMPACT_ATOMS: atom_id res chain seq x y z
N MET A 1 -6.92 0.13 3.37
CA MET A 1 -7.86 -0.97 3.69
C MET A 1 -7.15 -2.32 3.62
N ILE A 2 -6.66 -2.77 2.46
CA ILE A 2 -6.02 -4.09 2.30
C ILE A 2 -4.82 -4.32 3.25
N ALA A 3 -3.90 -3.35 3.35
CA ALA A 3 -2.77 -3.46 4.28
C ALA A 3 -3.24 -3.52 5.74
N ASN A 4 -4.26 -2.73 6.13
CA ASN A 4 -4.81 -2.78 7.48
C ASN A 4 -5.33 -4.18 7.79
N ASP A 5 -6.17 -4.74 6.93
CA ASP A 5 -6.77 -6.06 7.10
C ASP A 5 -5.69 -7.15 7.23
N LEU A 6 -4.62 -7.06 6.44
CA LEU A 6 -3.50 -7.99 6.53
C LEU A 6 -2.84 -7.96 7.93
N PHE A 7 -2.50 -6.77 8.44
CA PHE A 7 -1.81 -6.63 9.72
C PHE A 7 -2.74 -6.82 10.92
N SER A 8 -4.03 -6.50 10.80
CA SER A 8 -5.03 -6.62 11.87
C SER A 8 -5.65 -8.01 11.98
N TYR A 9 -5.51 -8.88 10.96
CA TYR A 9 -6.20 -10.17 10.89
C TYR A 9 -6.12 -11.00 12.17
N ALA A 10 -4.92 -11.15 12.75
CA ALA A 10 -4.76 -11.96 13.95
C ALA A 10 -5.53 -11.40 15.16
N GLN A 11 -5.53 -10.07 15.31
CA GLN A 11 -6.28 -9.37 16.34
C GLN A 11 -7.79 -9.53 16.10
N GLU A 12 -8.26 -9.27 14.89
CA GLU A 12 -9.67 -9.37 14.52
C GLU A 12 -10.20 -10.79 14.70
N LYS A 13 -9.43 -11.80 14.30
CA LYS A 13 -9.77 -13.22 14.47
C LYS A 13 -9.87 -13.61 15.95
N SER A 14 -8.97 -13.11 16.79
CA SER A 14 -8.98 -13.43 18.24
C SER A 14 -10.24 -12.99 18.97
N VAL A 15 -10.98 -12.03 18.40
CA VAL A 15 -12.25 -11.53 18.93
C VAL A 15 -13.44 -11.88 18.02
N ASN A 16 -13.27 -12.80 17.07
CA ASN A 16 -14.27 -13.22 16.08
C ASN A 16 -14.92 -12.04 15.30
N ASN A 17 -14.13 -11.02 14.98
CA ASN A 17 -14.56 -9.84 14.22
C ASN A 17 -13.86 -9.72 12.85
N ASP A 18 -13.38 -10.83 12.30
CA ASP A 18 -12.64 -10.90 11.03
C ASP A 18 -13.56 -11.15 9.81
N GLY A 19 -14.88 -11.14 9.95
CA GLY A 19 -15.82 -11.45 8.86
C GLY A 19 -15.77 -10.49 7.65
N LYS A 20 -15.16 -9.30 7.80
CA LYS A 20 -14.91 -8.35 6.71
C LYS A 20 -13.45 -8.32 6.26
N ASN A 21 -12.59 -9.09 6.93
CA ASN A 21 -11.17 -9.12 6.65
C ASN A 21 -10.91 -9.91 5.37
N ILE A 22 -10.14 -9.33 4.45
CA ILE A 22 -9.82 -9.97 3.17
C ILE A 22 -9.15 -11.34 3.33
N VAL A 23 -8.32 -11.55 4.37
CA VAL A 23 -7.70 -12.85 4.63
C VAL A 23 -8.77 -13.90 4.93
N ARG A 24 -9.75 -13.56 5.79
CA ARG A 24 -10.86 -14.45 6.12
C ARG A 24 -11.71 -14.77 4.89
N ILE A 25 -12.05 -13.74 4.11
CA ILE A 25 -12.86 -13.87 2.88
C ILE A 25 -12.18 -14.83 1.90
N LEU A 26 -10.87 -14.69 1.68
CA LEU A 26 -10.11 -15.56 0.78
C LEU A 26 -10.05 -17.01 1.27
N GLN A 27 -9.90 -17.23 2.59
CA GLN A 27 -9.95 -18.58 3.15
C GLN A 27 -11.32 -19.24 2.97
N GLU A 28 -12.41 -18.48 3.09
CA GLU A 28 -13.77 -19.01 2.97
C GLU A 28 -14.20 -19.24 1.53
N GLN A 29 -13.96 -18.26 0.65
CA GLN A 29 -14.45 -18.25 -0.73
C GLN A 29 -13.54 -19.05 -1.66
N GLU A 30 -12.23 -18.90 -1.53
CA GLU A 30 -11.24 -19.55 -2.41
C GLU A 30 -10.61 -20.79 -1.76
N LYS A 31 -11.03 -21.16 -0.54
CA LYS A 31 -10.52 -22.32 0.22
C LYS A 31 -9.00 -22.29 0.44
N LEU A 32 -8.42 -21.09 0.50
CA LEU A 32 -6.99 -20.91 0.72
C LEU A 32 -6.61 -21.21 2.17
N SER A 33 -5.41 -21.77 2.37
CA SER A 33 -4.75 -21.74 3.69
C SER A 33 -4.41 -20.30 4.10
N TYR A 34 -4.07 -20.07 5.38
CA TYR A 34 -3.65 -18.75 5.84
C TYR A 34 -2.48 -18.19 5.02
N ILE A 35 -1.45 -18.99 4.77
CA ILE A 35 -0.26 -18.57 4.03
C ILE A 35 -0.63 -18.21 2.58
N GLN A 36 -1.42 -19.06 1.91
CA GLN A 36 -1.89 -18.78 0.55
C GLN A 36 -2.75 -17.51 0.49
N ALA A 37 -3.62 -17.29 1.48
CA ALA A 37 -4.42 -16.08 1.57
C ALA A 37 -3.55 -14.83 1.77
N VAL A 38 -2.54 -14.89 2.65
CA VAL A 38 -1.56 -13.80 2.84
C VAL A 38 -0.81 -13.51 1.54
N ASP A 39 -0.33 -14.54 0.85
CA ASP A 39 0.38 -14.37 -0.42
C ASP A 39 -0.53 -13.77 -1.50
N ARG A 40 -1.80 -14.20 -1.55
CA ARG A 40 -2.79 -13.61 -2.45
C ARG A 40 -3.07 -12.15 -2.10
N VAL A 41 -3.18 -11.80 -0.83
CA VAL A 41 -3.35 -10.39 -0.39
C VAL A 41 -2.16 -9.54 -0.81
N LYS A 42 -0.93 -10.03 -0.64
CA LYS A 42 0.28 -9.32 -1.09
C LYS A 42 0.27 -9.09 -2.60
N LEU A 43 -0.15 -10.09 -3.37
CA LEU A 43 -0.31 -9.95 -4.82
C LEU A 43 -1.36 -8.89 -5.17
N ILE A 44 -2.53 -8.91 -4.52
CA ILE A 44 -3.57 -7.88 -4.72
C ILE A 44 -3.03 -6.48 -4.37
N MET A 45 -2.25 -6.34 -3.30
CA MET A 45 -1.63 -5.06 -2.96
C MET A 45 -0.72 -4.54 -4.09
N ARG A 46 0.05 -5.43 -4.72
CA ARG A 46 0.89 -5.08 -5.88
C ARG A 46 0.08 -4.77 -7.13
N GLU A 47 -0.97 -5.53 -7.40
CA GLU A 47 -1.91 -5.24 -8.49
C GLU A 47 -2.50 -3.83 -8.33
N LYS A 48 -2.92 -3.45 -7.11
CA LYS A 48 -3.47 -2.11 -6.84
C LYS A 48 -2.45 -0.98 -6.94
N GLU A 49 -1.21 -1.22 -6.56
CA GLU A 49 -0.11 -0.28 -6.78
C GLU A 49 0.14 -0.06 -8.28
N GLN A 50 0.15 -1.12 -9.08
CA GLN A 50 0.34 -1.01 -10.54
C GLN A 50 -0.85 -0.34 -11.24
N GLU A 51 -2.09 -0.64 -10.82
CA GLU A 51 -3.29 0.07 -11.28
C GLU A 51 -3.17 1.57 -10.98
N TYR A 52 -2.70 1.93 -9.79
CA TYR A 52 -2.44 3.32 -9.42
C TYR A 52 -1.39 3.95 -10.33
N MET A 53 -0.25 3.30 -10.56
CA MET A 53 0.84 3.84 -11.38
C MET A 53 0.36 4.14 -12.80
N SER A 54 -0.38 3.21 -13.40
CA SER A 54 -0.99 3.41 -14.73
C SER A 54 -1.96 4.60 -14.75
N ALA A 55 -2.84 4.70 -13.76
CA ALA A 55 -3.79 5.80 -13.65
C ALA A 55 -3.10 7.16 -13.41
N ALA A 56 -2.03 7.16 -12.59
CA ALA A 56 -1.23 8.34 -12.30
C ALA A 56 -0.54 8.87 -13.56
N ILE A 57 0.11 8.00 -14.34
CA ILE A 57 0.74 8.37 -15.61
C ILE A 57 -0.30 8.97 -16.56
N CYS A 58 -1.44 8.29 -16.75
CA CYS A 58 -2.51 8.79 -17.61
C CYS A 58 -3.03 10.17 -17.17
N CYS A 59 -3.15 10.40 -15.85
CA CYS A 59 -3.58 11.69 -15.30
C CYS A 59 -2.52 12.80 -15.52
N LEU A 60 -1.24 12.48 -15.37
CA LEU A 60 -0.14 13.43 -15.54
C LEU A 60 0.14 13.77 -17.01
N GLU A 61 -0.16 12.84 -17.93
CA GLU A 61 -0.03 13.04 -19.37
C GLU A 61 -1.27 13.70 -20.00
N ASP A 62 -2.38 13.82 -19.27
CA ASP A 62 -3.58 14.47 -19.78
C ASP A 62 -3.34 15.97 -20.04
N HIS A 63 -3.86 16.43 -21.17
CA HIS A 63 -3.64 17.79 -21.69
C HIS A 63 -4.19 18.91 -20.81
N GLU A 64 -5.19 18.65 -19.95
CA GLU A 64 -5.77 19.63 -19.04
C GLU A 64 -5.35 19.32 -17.59
N LEU A 65 -5.60 18.09 -17.12
CA LEU A 65 -5.34 17.69 -15.73
C LEU A 65 -3.84 17.68 -15.42
N GLY A 66 -3.00 17.26 -16.36
CA GLY A 66 -1.55 17.18 -16.19
C GLY A 66 -0.87 18.54 -16.06
N LYS A 67 -1.56 19.64 -16.38
CA LYS A 67 -1.05 21.02 -16.21
C LYS A 67 -1.42 21.63 -14.86
N ASP A 68 -2.42 21.08 -14.17
CA ASP A 68 -2.86 21.60 -12.88
C ASP A 68 -1.86 21.19 -11.79
N SER A 69 -1.21 22.18 -11.17
CA SER A 69 -0.21 21.95 -10.14
C SER A 69 -0.76 21.24 -8.91
N ASP A 70 -2.03 21.46 -8.57
CA ASP A 70 -2.65 20.81 -7.41
C ASP A 70 -2.95 19.34 -7.72
N VAL A 71 -3.38 19.04 -8.95
CA VAL A 71 -3.53 17.65 -9.43
C VAL A 71 -2.18 16.92 -9.39
N ARG A 72 -1.13 17.52 -9.96
CA ARG A 72 0.21 16.91 -9.97
C ARG A 72 0.75 16.67 -8.57
N ARG A 73 0.59 17.63 -7.67
CA ARG A 73 0.96 17.50 -6.25
C ARG A 73 0.16 16.39 -5.57
N TRP A 74 -1.14 16.31 -5.82
CA TRP A 74 -2.00 15.28 -5.26
C TRP A 74 -1.56 13.88 -5.69
N ILE A 75 -1.31 13.68 -6.98
CA ILE A 75 -0.78 12.42 -7.54
C ILE A 75 0.60 12.10 -6.92
N ALA A 76 1.51 13.06 -6.82
CA ALA A 76 2.80 12.81 -6.16
C ALA A 76 2.66 12.41 -4.67
N ALA A 77 1.62 12.89 -3.99
CA ALA A 77 1.41 12.65 -2.56
C ALA A 77 0.79 11.28 -2.23
N LEU A 78 -0.06 10.72 -3.11
CA LEU A 78 -0.82 9.50 -2.82
C LEU A 78 0.03 8.28 -2.43
N PRO A 79 1.20 8.02 -3.05
CA PRO A 79 2.00 6.85 -2.71
C PRO A 79 2.62 6.90 -1.31
N TYR A 80 2.82 8.11 -0.76
CA TYR A 80 3.24 8.24 0.64
C TYR A 80 2.18 7.68 1.60
N VAL A 81 0.89 7.75 1.26
CA VAL A 81 -0.17 7.13 2.06
C VAL A 81 -0.10 5.61 1.96
N MET A 82 0.14 5.07 0.76
CA MET A 82 0.24 3.62 0.53
C MET A 82 1.43 3.01 1.28
N THR A 83 2.64 3.53 1.03
CA THR A 83 3.88 3.08 1.67
C THR A 83 3.90 3.41 3.15
N GLY A 84 3.47 4.62 3.53
CA GLY A 84 3.40 5.05 4.92
C GLY A 84 2.48 4.18 5.76
N ASN A 85 1.33 3.76 5.23
CA ASN A 85 0.42 2.87 5.95
C ASN A 85 1.04 1.48 6.18
N VAL A 86 1.78 0.92 5.22
CA VAL A 86 2.49 -0.35 5.42
C VAL A 86 3.59 -0.19 6.46
N MET A 87 4.45 0.82 6.30
CA MET A 87 5.58 1.06 7.21
C MET A 87 5.10 1.27 8.64
N TRP A 88 4.09 2.10 8.83
CA TRP A 88 3.47 2.31 10.13
C TRP A 88 2.90 1.01 10.70
N SER A 89 2.23 0.19 9.89
CA SER A 89 1.64 -1.08 10.33
C SER A 89 2.68 -2.11 10.79
N GLN A 90 3.87 -2.14 10.16
CA GLN A 90 4.96 -3.02 10.60
C GLN A 90 5.63 -2.56 11.90
N GLN A 91 5.59 -1.26 12.19
CA GLN A 91 6.29 -0.67 13.34
C GLN A 91 5.41 -0.52 14.58
N THR A 92 4.13 -0.19 14.37
CA THR A 92 3.18 0.11 15.43
C THR A 92 3.00 -1.06 16.41
N ALA A 93 2.81 -0.73 17.69
CA ALA A 93 2.44 -1.70 18.70
C ALA A 93 0.99 -2.20 18.53
N ARG A 94 0.16 -1.46 17.78
CA ARG A 94 -1.28 -1.76 17.59
C ARG A 94 -1.54 -3.19 17.13
N TYR A 95 -0.72 -3.70 16.20
CA TYR A 95 -0.87 -5.05 15.62
C TYR A 95 0.07 -6.09 16.25
N LYS A 96 0.92 -5.69 17.20
CA LYS A 96 1.81 -6.58 17.93
C LYS A 96 1.03 -7.22 19.09
N VAL A 97 0.11 -8.12 18.76
CA VAL A 97 -0.57 -8.96 19.74
C VAL A 97 0.45 -9.86 20.46
N LYS A 98 0.33 -9.96 21.79
CA LYS A 98 1.27 -10.67 22.67
C LYS A 98 1.48 -12.14 22.30
N SER A 99 0.46 -12.76 21.71
CA SER A 99 0.52 -14.12 21.16
C SER A 99 -0.38 -14.18 19.93
N MET A 100 0.20 -14.55 18.78
CA MET A 100 -0.59 -14.92 17.61
C MET A 100 -1.22 -16.29 17.84
N PRO A 101 -2.45 -16.55 17.36
CA PRO A 101 -2.98 -17.92 17.33
C PRO A 101 -2.04 -18.86 16.57
N GLU A 102 -1.99 -20.13 16.97
CA GLU A 102 -1.13 -21.13 16.33
C GLU A 102 -1.32 -21.14 14.80
N GLY A 103 -0.22 -21.06 14.07
CA GLY A 103 -0.20 -21.03 12.60
C GLY A 103 -0.42 -19.66 11.94
N ILE A 104 -0.65 -18.59 12.71
CA ILE A 104 -0.76 -17.22 12.19
C ILE A 104 0.55 -16.47 12.46
N LEU A 105 1.28 -16.17 11.39
CA LEU A 105 2.52 -15.40 11.46
C LEU A 105 2.23 -13.91 11.25
N PHE A 106 2.95 -13.04 11.95
CA PHE A 106 2.90 -11.60 11.66
C PHE A 106 3.41 -11.36 10.23
N PRO A 107 2.63 -10.68 9.38
CA PRO A 107 3.02 -10.49 8.00
C PRO A 107 4.21 -9.53 7.89
N SER A 108 5.08 -9.78 6.92
CA SER A 108 6.15 -8.88 6.52
C SER A 108 6.01 -8.58 5.04
N ILE A 109 6.12 -7.31 4.67
CA ILE A 109 6.11 -6.85 3.28
C ILE A 109 7.42 -6.12 3.01
N THR A 110 8.21 -6.68 2.10
CA THR A 110 9.37 -6.00 1.54
C THR A 110 8.90 -5.12 0.38
N TYR A 111 9.21 -3.84 0.44
CA TYR A 111 9.08 -2.95 -0.71
C TYR A 111 10.46 -2.69 -1.32
N PRO A 112 10.68 -3.03 -2.60
CA PRO A 112 11.78 -2.42 -3.34
C PRO A 112 11.51 -0.92 -3.46
N MET A 113 12.56 -0.11 -3.42
CA MET A 113 12.46 1.32 -3.72
C MET A 113 12.15 1.44 -5.21
N GLU A 114 10.89 1.67 -5.58
CA GLU A 114 10.51 1.98 -6.96
C GLU A 114 10.63 3.49 -7.20
N GLU A 115 11.23 3.85 -8.34
CA GLU A 115 11.29 5.26 -8.76
C GLU A 115 9.89 5.75 -9.09
N MET A 116 9.46 6.75 -8.34
CA MET A 116 8.17 7.38 -8.56
C MET A 116 8.25 8.41 -9.69
N PRO A 117 7.15 8.66 -10.43
CA PRO A 117 7.08 9.75 -11.38
C PRO A 117 7.27 11.05 -10.59
N ALA A 118 8.42 11.71 -10.79
CA ALA A 118 8.69 12.98 -10.17
C ALA A 118 7.70 14.02 -10.70
N ASP A 119 7.31 14.97 -9.85
CA ASP A 119 6.46 16.11 -10.22
C ASP A 119 7.16 17.09 -11.18
N GLY A 120 8.29 16.73 -11.80
CA GLY A 120 9.06 17.59 -12.70
C GLY A 120 9.50 18.93 -12.10
N ALA A 121 9.23 19.20 -10.82
CA ALA A 121 9.52 20.49 -10.18
C ALA A 121 11.01 20.66 -9.85
N GLY A 122 11.83 19.65 -10.16
CA GLY A 122 13.27 19.64 -9.91
C GLY A 122 14.14 20.18 -11.04
N GLU A 123 13.64 20.31 -12.28
CA GLU A 123 14.48 20.77 -13.40
C GLU A 123 14.60 22.30 -13.51
N ASP A 124 13.64 23.06 -12.99
CA ASP A 124 13.64 24.54 -13.10
C ASP A 124 14.37 25.27 -11.95
N ASN A 125 14.88 24.54 -10.95
CA ASN A 125 15.63 25.12 -9.82
C ASN A 125 17.14 24.85 -9.87
N ALA A 126 17.68 24.47 -11.04
CA ALA A 126 19.12 24.56 -11.28
C ALA A 126 19.53 26.04 -11.32
N ILE A 127 19.80 26.57 -10.13
CA ILE A 127 20.37 27.88 -9.86
C ILE A 127 21.48 28.14 -10.87
N ARG A 128 21.27 29.16 -11.72
CA ARG A 128 22.34 29.86 -12.44
C ARG A 128 23.29 30.42 -11.38
N ILE A 129 24.30 29.65 -11.02
CA ILE A 129 25.48 30.16 -10.33
C ILE A 129 26.33 30.79 -11.43
N ASN A 130 26.14 32.09 -11.63
CA ASN A 130 27.11 32.90 -12.36
C ASN A 130 28.34 33.06 -11.44
N GLU A 131 29.47 32.49 -11.86
CA GLU A 131 30.81 33.03 -11.57
C GLU A 131 31.45 33.46 -12.88
#